data_AF-A0A0A2HUP5-F1
#
_entry.id   AF-A0A0A2HUP5-F1
#
_cell.length_a   1.000
_cell.length_b   1.000
_cell.length_c   1.000
_cell.angle_alpha   90.00
_cell.angle_beta   90.00
_cell.angle_gamma   90.00
#
_symmetry.space_group_name_H-M   'P 1'
#
loop_
_entity.id
_entity.type
_entity.pdbx_description
1 polymer ?
#
loop_
_entity_poly.entity_id
_entity_poly.type
_entity_poly.pdbx_seq_one_letter_code
_entity_poly.pdbx_strand_id
1 'polypeptide(L)'
;MRDANFFTKPVDKWQRKYEALRASFVERLPDHIVAERFGLSVGYLRVLRHQFRHEKIDFSEAVAEGSRPRRRIDAATRQKIVAWRQRELSAGDIAQLLHQEAVDISVRTIERILAEEGFKKLPRRTQLKIGRTIGGAEVPEVATPVAIERLEGQRFESAGAGVFLFAPFIAQLNLDAVIKEAKLPESKSLSATNYLFSILALKLLGTERYAHVDGHVFDPGLGLF
;
A
#
# COMPACT_ATOMS: atom_id res chain seq x y z
N MET A 1 38.49 31.07 31.30
CA MET A 1 39.00 31.98 30.26
C MET A 1 38.32 31.55 28.95
N ARG A 2 37.86 32.47 28.10
CA ARG A 2 37.24 32.09 26.81
C ARG A 2 38.37 31.72 25.85
N ASP A 3 38.67 30.43 25.79
CA ASP A 3 39.80 29.91 25.00
C ASP A 3 39.32 29.41 23.61
N ALA A 4 40.26 28.94 22.79
CA ALA A 4 39.99 28.40 21.45
C ALA A 4 38.88 27.32 21.42
N ASN A 5 38.63 26.66 22.55
CA ASN A 5 37.53 25.70 22.75
C ASN A 5 36.14 26.27 22.44
N PHE A 6 35.94 27.58 22.60
CA PHE A 6 34.68 28.24 22.25
C PHE A 6 34.34 28.09 20.75
N PHE A 7 35.36 28.11 19.90
CA PHE A 7 35.20 27.98 18.44
C PHE A 7 35.26 26.52 17.97
N THR A 8 36.02 25.67 18.67
CA THR A 8 36.19 24.27 18.25
C THR A 8 35.11 23.33 18.79
N LYS A 9 34.35 23.72 19.82
CA LYS A 9 33.26 22.94 20.42
C LYS A 9 32.00 23.80 20.66
N PRO A 10 31.32 24.24 19.59
CA PRO A 10 30.12 25.07 19.72
C PRO A 10 28.97 24.31 20.38
N VAL A 11 28.35 24.93 21.39
CA VAL A 11 27.20 24.37 22.14
C VAL A 11 25.89 24.61 21.38
N ASP A 12 25.76 25.77 20.75
CA ASP A 12 24.57 26.10 19.96
C ASP A 12 24.55 25.32 18.63
N LYS A 13 23.36 24.83 18.27
CA LYS A 13 23.14 24.04 17.05
C LYS A 13 23.39 24.87 15.80
N TRP A 14 23.09 26.17 15.82
CA TRP A 14 23.30 27.05 14.66
C TRP A 14 24.77 27.33 14.45
N GLN A 15 25.47 27.73 15.53
CA GLN A 15 26.92 27.93 15.53
C GLN A 15 27.68 26.67 15.09
N ARG A 16 27.24 25.48 15.53
CA ARG A 16 27.85 24.20 15.13
C ARG A 16 27.75 23.92 13.63
N LYS A 17 26.65 24.29 12.98
CA LYS A 17 26.52 24.15 11.52
C LYS A 17 27.45 25.10 10.77
N TYR A 18 27.56 26.34 11.25
CA TYR A 18 28.46 27.34 10.67
C TYR A 18 29.92 26.88 10.72
N GLU A 19 30.40 26.47 11.90
CA GLU A 19 31.78 26.00 12.07
C GLU A 19 32.08 24.72 11.27
N ALA A 20 31.12 23.79 11.16
CA ALA A 20 31.26 22.61 10.33
C ALA A 20 31.39 22.95 8.82
N LEU A 21 30.60 23.92 8.33
CA LEU A 21 30.71 24.37 6.94
C LEU A 21 31.99 25.16 6.70
N ARG A 22 32.41 25.99 7.65
CA ARG A 22 33.70 26.69 7.60
C ARG A 22 34.86 25.69 7.51
N ALA A 23 34.89 24.65 8.35
CA ALA A 23 35.90 23.60 8.31
C ALA A 23 35.90 22.83 6.98
N SER A 24 34.73 22.66 6.35
CA SER A 24 34.61 22.00 5.05
C SER A 24 35.04 22.89 3.86
N PHE A 25 34.62 24.16 3.83
CA PHE A 25 34.85 25.07 2.69
C PHE A 25 36.16 25.86 2.78
N VAL A 26 36.54 26.30 3.98
CA VAL A 26 37.73 27.13 4.22
C VAL A 26 38.93 26.27 4.55
N GLU A 27 38.80 25.37 5.54
CA GLU A 27 39.91 24.48 5.97
C GLU A 27 40.07 23.26 5.03
N ARG A 28 39.11 23.04 4.11
CA ARG A 28 39.11 21.96 3.10
C ARG A 28 39.32 20.56 3.71
N LEU A 29 38.83 20.35 4.94
CA LEU A 29 38.95 19.06 5.61
C LEU A 29 38.03 18.01 4.95
N PRO A 30 38.45 16.74 4.93
CA PRO A 30 37.60 15.63 4.49
C PRO A 30 36.30 15.52 5.28
N ASP A 31 35.21 15.12 4.61
CA ASP A 31 33.87 15.05 5.21
C ASP A 31 33.83 14.22 6.51
N HIS A 32 34.60 13.13 6.60
CA HIS A 32 34.63 12.26 7.79
C HIS A 32 35.25 12.95 9.01
N ILE A 33 36.33 13.72 8.81
CA ILE A 33 37.02 14.47 9.89
C ILE A 33 36.11 15.58 10.42
N VAL A 34 35.44 16.31 9.53
CA VAL A 34 34.50 17.37 9.92
C VAL A 34 33.30 16.78 10.67
N ALA A 35 32.73 15.68 10.16
CA ALA A 35 31.62 14.99 10.79
C ALA A 35 31.96 14.54 12.23
N GLU A 36 33.13 13.91 12.41
CA GLU A 36 33.60 13.48 13.72
C GLU A 36 33.86 14.66 14.67
N ARG A 37 34.56 15.70 14.19
CA ARG A 37 34.93 16.89 14.98
C ARG A 37 33.73 17.62 15.57
N PHE A 38 32.61 17.68 14.84
CA PHE A 38 31.40 18.41 15.25
C PHE A 38 30.23 17.48 15.64
N GLY A 39 30.45 16.17 15.74
CA GLY A 39 29.41 15.20 16.12
C GLY A 39 28.23 15.17 15.14
N LEU A 40 28.49 15.33 13.85
CA LEU A 40 27.52 15.25 12.76
C LEU A 40 27.69 13.92 12.01
N SER A 41 26.68 13.50 11.26
CA SER A 41 26.86 12.40 10.29
C SER A 41 27.41 12.94 8.97
N VAL A 42 28.22 12.13 8.28
CA VAL A 42 28.77 12.46 6.95
C VAL A 42 27.65 12.81 5.97
N GLY A 43 26.53 12.05 6.00
CA GLY A 43 25.37 12.32 5.17
C GLY A 43 24.73 13.68 5.47
N TYR A 44 24.59 14.03 6.75
CA TYR A 44 24.05 15.32 7.15
C TYR A 44 24.95 16.49 6.72
N LEU A 45 26.28 16.32 6.82
CA LEU A 45 27.23 17.33 6.34
C LEU A 45 27.10 17.58 4.83
N ARG A 46 26.92 16.53 4.01
CA ARG A 46 26.69 16.67 2.57
C ARG A 46 25.40 17.43 2.25
N VAL A 47 24.33 17.16 3.01
CA VAL A 47 23.06 17.89 2.89
C VAL A 47 23.26 19.37 3.26
N LEU A 48 23.97 19.66 4.34
CA LEU A 48 24.28 21.04 4.74
C LEU A 48 25.08 21.79 3.66
N ARG A 49 26.10 21.16 3.07
CA ARG A 49 26.90 21.74 1.98
C ARG A 49 26.04 22.06 0.76
N HIS A 50 25.15 21.14 0.37
CA HIS A 50 24.22 21.35 -0.72
C HIS A 50 23.24 22.49 -0.41
N GLN A 51 22.64 22.51 0.78
CA GLN A 51 21.72 23.57 1.20
C GLN A 51 22.39 24.95 1.22
N PHE A 52 23.65 25.03 1.67
CA PHE A 52 24.42 26.27 1.67
C PHE A 52 24.73 26.76 0.23
N ARG A 53 25.17 25.87 -0.67
CA ARG A 53 25.45 26.22 -2.08
C ARG A 53 24.22 26.72 -2.84
N HIS A 54 23.03 26.30 -2.43
CA HIS A 54 21.76 26.71 -3.03
C HIS A 54 21.05 27.80 -2.22
N GLU A 55 21.77 28.51 -1.33
CA GLU A 55 21.23 29.65 -0.55
C GLU A 55 19.97 29.29 0.27
N LYS A 56 19.82 28.02 0.64
CA LYS A 56 18.68 27.53 1.44
C LYS A 56 18.89 27.68 2.94
N ILE A 57 20.11 28.02 3.36
CA ILE A 57 20.47 28.32 4.74
C ILE A 57 21.06 29.71 4.76
N ASP A 58 20.46 30.59 5.54
CA ASP A 58 21.03 31.88 5.87
C ASP A 58 21.56 31.86 7.31
N PHE A 59 22.82 32.22 7.52
CA PHE A 59 23.45 32.30 8.83
C PHE A 59 23.33 33.69 9.47
N SER A 60 22.73 34.66 8.77
CA SER A 60 22.54 36.04 9.24
C SER A 60 21.53 36.14 10.40
N GLU A 61 20.58 35.21 10.49
CA GLU A 61 19.53 35.21 11.49
C GLU A 61 19.47 33.85 12.22
N ALA A 62 19.67 33.86 13.54
CA ALA A 62 19.43 32.66 14.35
C ALA A 62 17.93 32.39 14.38
N VAL A 63 17.48 31.33 13.70
CA VAL A 63 16.07 30.92 13.72
C VAL A 63 15.64 30.73 15.17
N ALA A 64 14.68 31.52 15.63
CA ALA A 64 14.13 31.40 16.97
C ALA A 64 13.75 29.94 17.26
N GLU A 65 14.30 29.35 18.32
CA GLU A 65 14.04 27.96 18.75
C GLU A 65 12.58 27.71 19.22
N GLY A 66 11.66 28.64 18.94
CA GLY A 66 10.23 28.48 19.22
C GLY A 66 9.57 27.56 18.21
N SER A 67 9.16 26.36 18.65
CA SER A 67 8.14 25.56 17.95
C SER A 67 6.94 26.46 17.66
N ARG A 68 6.64 26.68 16.37
CA ARG A 68 5.44 27.43 15.94
C ARG A 68 4.22 26.99 16.78
N PRO A 69 3.40 27.92 17.31
CA PRO A 69 2.26 27.59 18.13
C PRO A 69 1.34 26.63 17.36
N ARG A 70 1.08 25.47 17.96
CA ARG A 70 0.35 24.38 17.32
C ARG A 70 -1.10 24.79 17.09
N ARG A 71 -1.64 24.46 15.92
CA ARG A 71 -3.08 24.56 15.67
C ARG A 71 -3.80 23.71 16.71
N ARG A 72 -4.54 24.35 17.62
CA ARG A 72 -5.37 23.66 18.61
C ARG A 72 -6.52 23.00 17.84
N ILE A 73 -6.77 21.75 18.16
CA ILE A 73 -7.89 20.98 17.62
C ILE A 73 -8.94 20.98 18.71
N ASP A 74 -10.19 21.19 18.32
CA ASP A 74 -11.30 21.31 19.25
C ASP A 74 -11.48 20.03 20.06
N ALA A 75 -11.86 20.19 21.34
CA ALA A 75 -12.06 19.08 22.26
C ALA A 75 -13.15 18.11 21.77
N ALA A 76 -14.19 18.65 21.11
CA ALA A 76 -15.26 17.85 20.51
C ALA A 76 -14.71 16.90 19.42
N THR A 77 -13.81 17.38 18.57
CA THR A 77 -13.20 16.56 17.52
C THR A 77 -12.28 15.49 18.11
N ARG A 78 -11.55 15.79 19.18
CA ARG A 78 -10.77 14.76 19.92
C ARG A 78 -11.66 13.66 20.46
N GLN A 79 -12.77 14.01 21.11
CA GLN A 79 -13.71 13.03 21.65
C GLN A 79 -14.30 12.14 20.54
N LYS A 80 -14.64 12.70 19.38
CA LYS A 80 -15.07 11.91 18.20
C LYS A 80 -14.00 10.93 17.74
N ILE A 81 -12.75 11.37 17.61
CA ILE A 81 -11.62 10.52 17.21
C ILE A 81 -11.45 9.35 18.18
N VAL A 82 -11.56 9.60 19.49
CA VAL A 82 -11.48 8.55 20.52
C VAL A 82 -12.68 7.59 20.44
N ALA A 83 -13.90 8.10 20.27
CA ALA A 83 -15.10 7.28 20.15
C ALA A 83 -15.06 6.35 18.92
N TRP A 84 -14.59 6.85 17.76
CA TRP A 84 -14.39 6.04 16.58
C TRP A 84 -13.24 5.04 16.74
N ARG A 85 -12.20 5.40 17.48
CA ARG A 85 -11.12 4.48 17.80
C ARG A 85 -11.57 3.29 18.63
N GLN A 86 -12.49 3.50 19.58
CA GLN A 86 -13.09 2.43 20.38
C GLN A 86 -13.90 1.43 19.54
N ARG A 87 -14.36 1.84 18.35
CA ARG A 87 -15.01 0.96 17.35
C ARG A 87 -14.02 0.28 16.39
N GLU A 88 -12.73 0.24 16.75
CA GLU A 88 -11.64 -0.34 15.97
C GLU A 88 -11.38 0.28 14.58
N LEU A 89 -11.83 1.51 14.34
CA LEU A 89 -11.55 2.20 13.08
C LEU A 89 -10.07 2.60 12.95
N SER A 90 -9.54 2.54 11.73
CA SER A 90 -8.17 2.96 11.45
C SER A 90 -8.06 4.49 11.39
N ALA A 91 -6.85 5.02 11.56
CA ALA A 91 -6.63 6.46 11.44
C ALA A 91 -6.98 7.00 10.04
N GLY A 92 -6.90 6.15 9.01
CA GLY A 92 -7.36 6.48 7.65
C GLY A 92 -8.87 6.57 7.56
N ASP A 93 -9.58 5.58 8.11
CA ASP A 93 -11.06 5.57 8.13
C ASP A 93 -11.60 6.77 8.92
N ILE A 94 -10.97 7.08 10.06
CA ILE A 94 -11.30 8.25 10.87
C ILE A 94 -11.08 9.55 10.06
N ALA A 95 -9.99 9.65 9.29
CA ALA A 95 -9.75 10.81 8.44
C ALA A 95 -10.84 10.95 7.35
N GLN A 96 -11.27 9.83 6.77
CA GLN A 96 -12.33 9.82 5.77
C GLN A 96 -13.68 10.23 6.37
N LEU A 97 -14.03 9.75 7.56
CA LEU A 97 -15.25 10.16 8.28
C LEU A 97 -15.22 11.65 8.64
N LEU A 98 -14.07 12.17 9.08
CA LEU A 98 -13.91 13.60 9.36
C LEU A 98 -14.04 14.46 8.09
N HIS A 99 -13.51 13.97 6.97
CA HIS A 99 -13.65 14.64 5.69
C HIS A 99 -15.10 14.73 5.22
N GLN A 100 -15.90 13.67 5.44
CA GLN A 100 -17.35 13.69 5.17
C GLN A 100 -18.10 14.72 6.05
N GLU A 101 -17.59 14.99 7.25
CA GLU A 101 -18.11 16.03 8.14
C GLU A 101 -17.51 17.44 7.86
N ALA A 102 -16.82 17.63 6.72
CA ALA A 102 -16.13 18.86 6.33
C ALA A 102 -14.99 19.31 7.28
N VAL A 103 -14.40 18.37 8.02
CA VAL A 103 -13.26 18.61 8.91
C VAL A 103 -12.00 17.97 8.34
N ASP A 104 -11.17 18.78 7.68
CA ASP A 104 -9.92 18.29 7.07
C ASP A 104 -8.80 18.14 8.10
N ILE A 105 -8.59 16.90 8.56
CA ILE A 105 -7.50 16.53 9.47
C ILE A 105 -6.63 15.46 8.84
N SER A 106 -5.32 15.71 8.79
CA SER A 106 -4.37 14.73 8.27
C SER A 106 -4.34 13.45 9.13
N VAL A 107 -4.17 12.30 8.48
CA VAL A 107 -3.99 11.00 9.17
C VAL A 107 -2.89 11.07 10.23
N ARG A 108 -1.79 11.79 9.97
CA ARG A 108 -0.68 11.99 10.91
C ARG A 108 -1.09 12.74 12.16
N THR A 109 -1.99 13.71 12.03
CA THR A 109 -2.54 14.45 13.16
C THR A 109 -3.44 13.55 14.01
N ILE A 110 -4.25 12.71 13.38
CA ILE A 110 -5.11 11.73 14.07
C ILE A 110 -4.26 10.69 14.80
N GLU A 111 -3.26 10.09 14.14
CA GLU A 111 -2.32 9.15 14.77
C GLU A 111 -1.65 9.76 16.01
N ARG A 112 -1.27 11.04 15.94
CA ARG A 112 -0.68 11.76 17.08
C ARG A 112 -1.68 11.93 18.22
N ILE A 113 -2.90 12.38 17.94
CA ILE A 113 -3.95 12.53 18.97
C ILE A 113 -4.19 11.18 19.63
N LEU A 114 -4.32 10.11 18.85
CA LEU A 114 -4.51 8.76 19.37
C LEU A 114 -3.34 8.31 20.24
N ALA A 115 -2.10 8.65 19.88
CA ALA A 115 -0.93 8.35 20.70
C ALA A 115 -0.91 9.16 22.02
N GLU A 116 -1.31 10.43 21.99
CA GLU A 116 -1.47 11.27 23.20
C GLU A 116 -2.53 10.70 24.15
N GLU A 117 -3.62 10.15 23.62
CA GLU A 117 -4.69 9.49 24.38
C GLU A 117 -4.36 8.03 24.77
N GLY A 118 -3.14 7.55 24.47
CA GLY A 118 -2.66 6.22 24.89
C GLY A 118 -3.06 5.04 23.97
N PHE A 119 -3.67 5.29 22.82
CA PHE A 119 -3.99 4.23 21.87
C PHE A 119 -2.75 3.77 21.11
N LYS A 120 -2.50 2.45 21.12
CA LYS A 120 -1.48 1.82 20.28
C LYS A 120 -1.92 1.82 18.81
N LYS A 121 -0.96 1.81 17.90
CA LYS A 121 -1.22 1.67 16.45
C LYS A 121 -1.91 0.33 16.17
N LEU A 122 -2.94 0.32 15.33
CA LEU A 122 -3.57 -0.94 14.93
C LEU A 122 -2.57 -1.76 14.12
N PRO A 123 -2.59 -3.10 14.23
CA PRO A 123 -1.81 -3.96 13.35
C PRO A 123 -2.23 -3.67 11.90
N ARG A 124 -1.24 -3.61 11.01
CA ARG A 124 -1.48 -3.35 9.59
C ARG A 124 -2.30 -4.51 9.02
N ARG A 125 -3.55 -4.26 8.64
CA ARG A 125 -4.35 -5.22 7.87
C ARG A 125 -3.82 -5.22 6.43
N THR A 126 -3.63 -6.41 5.85
CA THR A 126 -3.35 -6.52 4.42
C THR A 126 -4.59 -6.06 3.64
N GLN A 127 -4.41 -5.48 2.46
CA GLN A 127 -5.55 -4.99 1.66
C GLN A 127 -6.60 -6.10 1.39
N LEU A 128 -6.15 -7.36 1.25
CA LEU A 128 -7.02 -8.54 1.19
C LEU A 128 -7.93 -8.70 2.43
N LYS A 129 -7.43 -8.44 3.64
CA LYS A 129 -8.25 -8.48 4.87
C LYS A 129 -9.23 -7.30 4.98
N ILE A 130 -9.00 -6.24 4.21
CA ILE A 130 -9.91 -5.09 4.09
C ILE A 130 -10.97 -5.37 3.00
N GLY A 131 -10.84 -6.47 2.26
CA GLY A 131 -11.72 -6.78 1.13
C GLY A 131 -11.42 -5.93 -0.10
N ARG A 132 -10.20 -5.38 -0.23
CA ARG A 132 -9.77 -4.60 -1.41
C ARG A 132 -8.57 -5.24 -2.10
N THR A 133 -8.63 -5.26 -3.43
CA THR A 133 -7.51 -5.63 -4.29
C THR A 133 -6.45 -4.53 -4.30
N ILE A 134 -5.27 -4.82 -4.84
CA ILE A 134 -4.17 -3.83 -5.00
C ILE A 134 -4.62 -2.64 -5.88
N GLY A 135 -5.53 -2.88 -6.82
CA GLY A 135 -6.15 -1.85 -7.67
C GLY A 135 -7.34 -1.12 -7.04
N GLY A 136 -7.70 -1.43 -5.78
CA GLY A 136 -8.79 -0.76 -5.08
C GLY A 136 -10.20 -1.29 -5.36
N ALA A 137 -10.34 -2.29 -6.25
CA ALA A 137 -11.61 -3.00 -6.44
C ALA A 137 -11.93 -3.90 -5.24
N GLU A 138 -13.21 -4.20 -5.01
CA GLU A 138 -13.62 -5.17 -3.99
C GLU A 138 -13.08 -6.56 -4.32
N VAL A 139 -12.59 -7.27 -3.30
CA VAL A 139 -12.13 -8.65 -3.45
C VAL A 139 -13.36 -9.52 -3.66
N PRO A 140 -13.47 -10.25 -4.80
CA PRO A 140 -14.61 -11.11 -5.05
C PRO A 140 -14.64 -12.27 -4.04
N GLU A 141 -15.83 -12.82 -3.83
CA GLU A 141 -15.99 -14.04 -3.04
C GLU A 141 -15.20 -15.20 -3.66
N VAL A 142 -14.73 -16.11 -2.81
CA VAL A 142 -13.99 -17.29 -3.26
C VAL A 142 -14.94 -18.18 -4.08
N ALA A 143 -14.50 -18.59 -5.27
CA ALA A 143 -15.27 -19.50 -6.11
C ALA A 143 -15.61 -20.80 -5.36
N THR A 144 -16.88 -21.20 -5.41
CA THR A 144 -17.38 -22.43 -4.81
C THR A 144 -17.98 -23.33 -5.88
N PRO A 145 -17.92 -24.66 -5.69
CA PRO A 145 -18.54 -25.59 -6.62
C PRO A 145 -20.06 -25.40 -6.61
N VAL A 146 -20.65 -25.28 -7.79
CA VAL A 146 -22.10 -25.16 -7.97
C VAL A 146 -22.68 -26.54 -8.27
N ALA A 147 -23.75 -26.89 -7.57
CA ALA A 147 -24.52 -28.11 -7.80
C ALA A 147 -25.43 -27.93 -9.02
N ILE A 148 -25.29 -28.76 -10.05
CA ILE A 148 -26.00 -28.64 -11.32
C ILE A 148 -27.52 -28.75 -11.12
N GLU A 149 -27.96 -29.52 -10.12
CA GLU A 149 -29.37 -29.71 -9.78
C GLU A 149 -30.05 -28.39 -9.37
N ARG A 150 -29.29 -27.43 -8.82
CA ARG A 150 -29.83 -26.12 -8.46
C ARG A 150 -30.09 -25.23 -9.69
N LEU A 151 -29.51 -25.58 -10.83
CA LEU A 151 -29.60 -24.84 -12.07
C LEU A 151 -30.57 -25.47 -13.07
N GLU A 152 -31.20 -26.59 -12.70
CA GLU A 152 -32.15 -27.29 -13.54
C GLU A 152 -33.33 -26.37 -13.91
N GLY A 153 -33.66 -26.31 -15.20
CA GLY A 153 -34.73 -25.46 -15.74
C GLY A 153 -34.37 -23.98 -15.92
N GLN A 154 -33.18 -23.53 -15.50
CA GLN A 154 -32.72 -22.17 -15.75
C GLN A 154 -32.26 -21.98 -17.20
N ARG A 155 -32.39 -20.75 -17.71
CA ARG A 155 -31.91 -20.37 -19.04
C ARG A 155 -30.89 -19.25 -18.91
N PHE A 156 -29.74 -19.42 -19.55
CA PHE A 156 -28.66 -18.45 -19.56
C PHE A 156 -28.40 -17.99 -20.99
N GLU A 157 -28.33 -16.68 -21.18
CA GLU A 157 -27.78 -16.12 -22.40
C GLU A 157 -26.25 -16.11 -22.30
N SER A 158 -25.59 -16.66 -23.31
CA SER A 158 -24.14 -16.77 -23.34
C SER A 158 -23.63 -16.58 -24.76
N ALA A 159 -22.67 -15.67 -24.92
CA ALA A 159 -21.98 -15.49 -26.20
C ALA A 159 -21.04 -16.68 -26.49
N GLY A 160 -20.62 -17.40 -25.45
CA GLY A 160 -19.74 -18.55 -25.53
C GLY A 160 -20.43 -19.91 -25.66
N ALA A 161 -21.76 -19.99 -25.69
CA ALA A 161 -22.52 -21.24 -25.65
C ALA A 161 -22.14 -22.26 -26.76
N GLY A 162 -21.53 -21.80 -27.86
CA GLY A 162 -21.03 -22.67 -28.93
C GLY A 162 -20.02 -23.73 -28.48
N VAL A 163 -19.33 -23.54 -27.35
CA VAL A 163 -18.38 -24.55 -26.82
C VAL A 163 -19.07 -25.88 -26.48
N PHE A 164 -20.36 -25.86 -26.13
CA PHE A 164 -21.11 -27.09 -25.81
C PHE A 164 -21.37 -27.99 -27.02
N LEU A 165 -21.20 -27.49 -28.25
CA LEU A 165 -21.20 -28.33 -29.45
C LEU A 165 -20.08 -29.38 -29.41
N PHE A 166 -19.04 -29.16 -28.60
CA PHE A 166 -17.94 -30.09 -28.41
C PHE A 166 -18.17 -31.14 -27.32
N ALA A 167 -19.23 -31.03 -26.51
CA ALA A 167 -19.52 -31.98 -25.44
C ALA A 167 -19.60 -33.47 -25.89
N PRO A 168 -20.20 -33.81 -27.05
CA PRO A 168 -20.19 -35.19 -27.55
C PRO A 168 -18.77 -35.71 -27.81
N PHE A 169 -17.87 -34.86 -28.33
CA PHE A 169 -16.49 -35.23 -28.58
C PHE A 169 -15.70 -35.41 -27.29
N ILE A 170 -15.94 -34.57 -26.27
CA ILE A 170 -15.34 -34.71 -24.95
C ILE A 170 -15.67 -36.07 -24.34
N ALA A 171 -16.95 -36.48 -24.44
CA ALA A 171 -17.39 -37.78 -23.98
C ALA A 171 -16.78 -38.94 -24.78
N GLN A 172 -16.74 -38.83 -26.12
CA GLN A 172 -16.15 -39.86 -26.99
C GLN A 172 -14.64 -40.04 -26.78
N LEU A 173 -13.92 -38.94 -26.54
CA LEU A 173 -12.48 -38.94 -26.27
C LEU A 173 -12.15 -39.37 -24.84
N ASN A 174 -13.17 -39.55 -23.98
CA ASN A 174 -13.01 -39.93 -22.58
C ASN A 174 -11.97 -39.07 -21.86
N LEU A 175 -12.08 -37.74 -21.99
CA LEU A 175 -11.10 -36.81 -21.43
C LEU A 175 -10.95 -36.96 -19.92
N ASP A 176 -11.97 -37.45 -19.22
CA ASP A 176 -11.90 -37.75 -17.79
C ASP A 176 -10.83 -38.79 -17.45
N ALA A 177 -10.68 -39.84 -18.27
CA ALA A 177 -9.64 -40.84 -18.09
C ALA A 177 -8.25 -40.22 -18.34
N VAL A 178 -8.14 -39.38 -19.38
CA VAL A 178 -6.89 -38.68 -19.73
C VAL A 178 -6.47 -37.73 -18.60
N ILE A 179 -7.40 -36.96 -18.01
CA ILE A 179 -7.13 -36.05 -16.90
C ILE A 179 -6.55 -36.81 -15.70
N LYS A 180 -7.15 -37.96 -15.36
CA LYS A 180 -6.72 -38.81 -14.24
C LYS A 180 -5.34 -39.40 -14.48
N GLU A 181 -5.07 -39.86 -15.70
CA GLU A 181 -3.77 -40.43 -16.07
C GLU A 181 -2.66 -39.36 -16.09
N ALA A 182 -2.96 -38.18 -16.63
CA ALA A 182 -2.03 -37.07 -16.73
C ALA A 182 -1.71 -36.38 -15.40
N LYS A 183 -2.46 -36.70 -14.32
CA LYS A 183 -2.31 -36.10 -12.98
C LYS A 183 -2.28 -34.56 -13.02
N LEU A 184 -3.27 -34.00 -13.73
CA LEU A 184 -3.41 -32.55 -13.83
C LEU A 184 -3.60 -31.89 -12.45
N PRO A 185 -3.17 -30.62 -12.28
CA PRO A 185 -3.26 -29.94 -11.01
C PRO A 185 -4.73 -29.76 -10.58
N GLU A 186 -4.98 -30.02 -9.30
CA GLU A 186 -6.24 -29.74 -8.62
C GLU A 186 -5.99 -28.87 -7.39
N SER A 187 -7.02 -28.13 -6.96
CA SER A 187 -6.99 -27.32 -5.75
C SER A 187 -8.23 -27.61 -4.90
N LYS A 188 -8.24 -27.10 -3.66
CA LYS A 188 -9.41 -27.25 -2.78
C LYS A 188 -10.70 -26.66 -3.37
N SER A 189 -10.60 -25.68 -4.27
CA SER A 189 -11.74 -24.99 -4.87
C SER A 189 -12.00 -25.37 -6.34
N LEU A 190 -11.06 -26.05 -7.01
CA LEU A 190 -11.14 -26.35 -8.44
C LEU A 190 -10.62 -27.77 -8.72
N SER A 191 -11.47 -28.62 -9.31
CA SER A 191 -11.10 -29.97 -9.73
C SER A 191 -10.17 -29.94 -10.96
N ALA A 192 -9.40 -31.00 -11.17
CA ALA A 192 -8.56 -31.15 -12.36
C ALA A 192 -9.38 -31.12 -13.67
N THR A 193 -10.61 -31.63 -13.65
CA THR A 193 -11.54 -31.59 -14.79
C THR A 193 -11.94 -30.15 -15.10
N ASN A 194 -12.41 -29.39 -14.10
CA ASN A 194 -12.82 -28.00 -14.29
C ASN A 194 -11.64 -27.13 -14.73
N TYR A 195 -10.43 -27.42 -14.23
CA TYR A 195 -9.21 -26.75 -14.68
C TYR A 195 -8.95 -26.96 -16.18
N LEU A 196 -9.01 -28.21 -16.66
CA LEU A 196 -8.80 -28.51 -18.08
C LEU A 196 -9.90 -27.91 -18.95
N PHE A 197 -11.17 -28.05 -18.54
CA PHE A 197 -12.30 -27.55 -19.32
C PHE A 197 -12.35 -26.03 -19.38
N SER A 198 -11.94 -25.32 -18.33
CA SER A 198 -11.78 -23.85 -18.36
C SER A 198 -10.79 -23.42 -19.44
N ILE A 199 -9.65 -24.11 -19.55
CA ILE A 199 -8.63 -23.82 -20.58
C ILE A 199 -9.15 -24.21 -21.96
N LEU A 200 -9.81 -25.36 -22.08
CA LEU A 200 -10.38 -25.86 -23.33
C LEU A 200 -11.45 -24.89 -23.85
N ALA A 201 -12.35 -24.40 -22.98
CA ALA A 201 -13.35 -23.41 -23.33
C ALA A 201 -12.73 -22.17 -23.96
N LEU A 202 -11.73 -21.58 -23.29
CA LEU A 202 -11.02 -20.41 -23.81
C LEU A 202 -10.32 -20.68 -25.14
N LYS A 203 -9.84 -21.91 -25.36
CA LYS A 203 -9.27 -22.32 -26.64
C LYS A 203 -10.30 -22.47 -27.74
N LEU A 204 -11.46 -23.05 -27.43
CA LEU A 204 -12.56 -23.22 -28.39
C LEU A 204 -13.20 -21.89 -28.76
N LEU A 205 -13.23 -20.91 -27.85
CA LEU A 205 -13.68 -19.55 -28.13
C LEU A 205 -12.73 -18.77 -29.06
N GLY A 206 -11.50 -19.25 -29.25
CA GLY A 206 -10.56 -18.67 -30.21
C GLY A 206 -10.04 -17.29 -29.80
N THR A 207 -10.12 -16.91 -28.53
CA THR A 207 -9.61 -15.62 -28.08
C THR A 207 -8.09 -15.57 -28.08
N GLU A 208 -7.53 -14.52 -28.67
CA GLU A 208 -6.10 -14.29 -28.68
C GLU A 208 -5.60 -14.10 -27.25
N ARG A 209 -4.49 -14.77 -26.89
CA ARG A 209 -3.87 -14.74 -25.55
C ARG A 209 -3.45 -13.34 -25.06
N TYR A 210 -3.60 -12.31 -25.89
CA TYR A 210 -3.24 -10.93 -25.58
C TYR A 210 -4.42 -10.09 -25.06
N ALA A 211 -5.65 -10.56 -25.19
CA ALA A 211 -6.82 -9.84 -24.69
C ALA A 211 -7.20 -10.33 -23.29
N HIS A 212 -7.50 -9.37 -22.42
CA HIS A 212 -8.03 -9.59 -21.09
C HIS A 212 -9.18 -10.61 -21.11
N VAL A 213 -9.05 -11.67 -20.31
CA VAL A 213 -10.09 -12.71 -20.14
C VAL A 213 -11.39 -12.12 -19.57
N ASP A 214 -11.34 -10.88 -19.06
CA ASP A 214 -12.41 -10.13 -18.40
C ASP A 214 -13.77 -10.19 -19.13
N GLY A 215 -13.79 -10.26 -20.46
CA GLY A 215 -15.03 -10.39 -21.24
C GLY A 215 -15.78 -11.71 -21.06
N HIS A 216 -15.10 -12.77 -20.62
CA HIS A 216 -15.67 -14.12 -20.46
C HIS A 216 -15.87 -14.53 -19.00
N VAL A 217 -15.21 -13.85 -18.06
CA VAL A 217 -15.23 -14.21 -16.62
C VAL A 217 -16.64 -14.12 -16.02
N PHE A 218 -17.51 -13.29 -16.59
CA PHE A 218 -18.86 -13.05 -16.09
C PHE A 218 -19.97 -13.70 -16.92
N ASP A 219 -19.63 -14.56 -17.88
CA ASP A 219 -20.64 -15.30 -18.67
C ASP A 219 -21.07 -16.58 -17.90
N PRO A 220 -22.29 -16.61 -17.34
CA PRO A 220 -22.73 -17.74 -16.53
C PRO A 220 -22.94 -19.01 -17.38
N GLY A 221 -23.30 -18.89 -18.66
CA GLY A 221 -23.48 -20.04 -19.53
C GLY A 221 -22.15 -20.68 -19.91
N LEU A 222 -21.13 -19.86 -20.16
CA LEU A 222 -19.77 -20.36 -20.37
C LEU A 222 -19.21 -21.05 -19.11
N GLY A 223 -19.55 -20.56 -17.92
CA GLY A 223 -19.14 -21.14 -16.65
C GLY A 223 -19.69 -22.54 -16.35
N LEU A 224 -20.63 -23.05 -17.16
CA LEU A 224 -21.18 -24.41 -17.04
C LEU A 224 -20.42 -25.47 -17.84
N PHE A 225 -19.45 -25.07 -18.66
CA PHE A 225 -18.67 -25.98 -19.50
C PHE A 225 -17.55 -26.68 -18.71
#